data_AF-A0A257KQA2-F1
#
_entry.id   AF-A0A257KQA2-F1
#
_cell.length_a   1.000
_cell.length_b   1.000
_cell.length_c   1.000
_cell.angle_alpha   90.00
_cell.angle_beta   90.00
_cell.angle_gamma   90.00
#
_symmetry.space_group_name_H-M   'P 1'
#
loop_
_entity.id
_entity.type
_entity.pdbx_description
1 polymer ?
#
loop_
_entity_poly.entity_id
_entity_poly.type
_entity_poly.pdbx_seq_one_letter_code
_entity_poly.pdbx_strand_id
1 'polypeptide(L)' 'METLEEIGQEVRDAFLAAGGQDFHYIPCLNSDAAWIRALADIALRHLQGWPLAGAAPAEREAQRLDAVALGAER' A
#
# COMPACT_ATOMS: atom_id res chain seq x y z
N MET A 1 -6.08 -17.59 -8.41
CA MET A 1 -6.27 -16.30 -7.70
C MET A 1 -7.68 -15.89 -8.00
N GLU A 2 -8.51 -15.88 -6.97
CA GLU A 2 -9.94 -15.53 -7.06
C GLU A 2 -10.12 -14.02 -6.85
N THR A 3 -11.25 -13.52 -7.33
CA THR A 3 -11.71 -12.15 -7.09
C THR A 3 -12.36 -12.02 -5.71
N LEU A 4 -12.48 -10.79 -5.20
CA LEU A 4 -13.14 -10.54 -3.91
C LEU A 4 -14.64 -10.87 -3.98
N GLU A 5 -15.24 -10.70 -5.15
CA GLU A 5 -16.62 -11.05 -5.45
C GLU A 5 -16.85 -12.56 -5.42
N GLU A 6 -15.94 -13.35 -6.00
CA GLU A 6 -15.98 -14.81 -5.95
C GLU A 6 -15.90 -15.31 -4.51
N ILE A 7 -14.92 -14.84 -3.74
CA ILE A 7 -14.78 -15.19 -2.31
C ILE A 7 -16.04 -14.80 -1.51
N GLY A 8 -16.60 -13.61 -1.77
CA GLY A 8 -17.80 -13.14 -1.08
C GLY A 8 -19.04 -14.00 -1.35
N GLN A 9 -19.20 -14.48 -2.59
CA GLN A 9 -20.30 -15.37 -2.98
C GLN A 9 -20.15 -16.75 -2.35
N GLU A 10 -18.95 -17.34 -2.39
CA GLU A 10 -18.68 -18.65 -1.78
C GLU A 10 -18.91 -18.65 -0.27
N VAL A 11 -18.47 -17.60 0.42
CA VAL A 11 -18.69 -17.44 1.87
C VAL A 11 -20.19 -17.31 2.19
N ARG A 12 -20.94 -16.54 1.38
CA ARG A 12 -22.39 -16.42 1.54
C ARG A 12 -23.08 -17.77 1.39
N ASP A 13 -22.74 -18.52 0.35
CA ASP A 13 -23.36 -19.80 0.05
C ASP A 13 -23.04 -20.83 1.14
N ALA A 14 -21.80 -20.87 1.62
CA ALA A 14 -21.41 -21.70 2.75
C ALA A 14 -22.17 -21.33 4.05
N PHE A 15 -22.35 -20.03 4.32
CA PHE A 15 -23.09 -19.55 5.49
C PHE A 15 -24.57 -19.97 5.46
N LEU A 16 -25.24 -19.82 4.31
CA LEU A 16 -26.64 -20.22 4.15
C LEU A 16 -26.80 -21.75 4.19
N ALA A 17 -25.87 -22.49 3.58
CA ALA A 17 -25.87 -23.95 3.62
C ALA A 17 -25.70 -24.50 5.05
N ALA A 18 -24.97 -23.77 5.91
CA ALA A 18 -24.82 -24.11 7.32
C ALA A 18 -26.04 -23.71 8.21
N GLY A 19 -27.11 -23.17 7.62
CA GLY A 19 -28.32 -22.75 8.34
C GLY A 19 -28.33 -21.30 8.81
N GLY A 20 -27.39 -20.47 8.34
CA GLY A 20 -27.43 -19.03 8.55
C GLY A 20 -28.64 -18.39 7.88
N GLN A 21 -29.21 -17.35 8.50
CA GLN A 21 -30.45 -16.72 8.04
C GLN A 21 -30.18 -15.35 7.39
N ASP A 22 -29.44 -14.49 8.09
CA ASP A 22 -29.14 -13.13 7.62
C ASP A 22 -27.64 -12.97 7.38
N PHE A 23 -27.26 -12.76 6.13
CA PHE A 23 -25.88 -12.57 5.72
C PHE A 23 -25.62 -11.10 5.36
N HIS A 24 -24.62 -10.50 6.03
CA HIS A 24 -24.15 -9.15 5.73
C HIS A 24 -22.68 -9.19 5.33
N TYR A 25 -22.42 -8.80 4.09
CA TYR A 25 -21.06 -8.67 3.59
C TYR A 25 -20.47 -7.32 3.97
N ILE A 26 -19.29 -7.33 4.56
CA ILE A 26 -18.50 -6.12 4.80
C ILE A 26 -17.61 -5.91 3.58
N PRO A 27 -17.80 -4.83 2.79
CA PRO A 27 -17.00 -4.58 1.61
C PRO A 27 -15.52 -4.36 1.97
N CYS A 28 -14.63 -4.87 1.12
CA CYS A 28 -13.20 -4.65 1.27
C CYS A 28 -12.85 -3.17 1.12
N LEU A 29 -11.84 -2.72 1.89
CA LEU A 29 -11.41 -1.32 1.91
C LEU A 29 -10.82 -0.86 0.57
N ASN A 30 -10.20 -1.76 -0.20
CA ASN A 30 -9.70 -1.49 -1.55
C ASN A 30 -8.92 -0.15 -1.63
N SER A 31 -9.36 0.76 -2.50
CA SER A 31 -8.78 2.09 -2.72
C SER A 31 -9.37 3.19 -1.85
N ASP A 32 -10.03 2.84 -0.74
CA ASP A 32 -10.58 3.81 0.20
C ASP A 32 -9.50 4.77 0.70
N ALA A 33 -9.75 6.06 0.52
CA ALA A 33 -8.77 7.11 0.80
C ALA A 33 -8.44 7.22 2.30
N ALA A 34 -9.39 6.94 3.18
CA ALA A 34 -9.13 6.97 4.63
C ALA A 34 -8.24 5.80 5.05
N TRP A 35 -8.48 4.61 4.48
CA TRP A 35 -7.63 3.44 4.71
C TRP A 35 -6.20 3.64 4.20
N ILE A 36 -6.04 4.17 2.99
CA ILE A 36 -4.71 4.49 2.43
C ILE A 36 -3.95 5.47 3.33
N ARG A 37 -4.63 6.51 3.83
CA ARG A 37 -4.03 7.48 4.76
C ARG A 37 -3.61 6.81 6.07
N ALA A 38 -4.47 5.99 6.65
CA ALA A 38 -4.14 5.26 7.88
C ALA A 38 -2.93 4.32 7.70
N LEU A 39 -2.85 3.62 6.57
CA LEU A 39 -1.68 2.81 6.19
C LEU A 39 -0.41 3.65 6.06
N ALA A 40 -0.49 4.82 5.41
CA ALA A 40 0.63 5.74 5.30
C ALA A 40 1.10 6.21 6.69
N ASP A 41 0.18 6.55 7.59
CA ASP A 41 0.52 6.98 8.96
C ASP A 41 1.19 5.87 9.78
N ILE A 42 0.75 4.61 9.61
CA ILE A 42 1.43 3.45 10.21
C ILE A 42 2.84 3.31 9.63
N ALA A 43 2.98 3.34 8.31
CA ALA A 43 4.27 3.19 7.64
C ALA A 43 5.26 4.30 8.06
N LEU A 44 4.84 5.56 8.04
CA LEU A 44 5.66 6.70 8.45
C LEU A 44 6.15 6.59 9.90
N ARG A 45 5.33 6.06 10.81
CA ARG A 45 5.74 5.81 12.20
C ARG A 45 6.83 4.76 12.32
N HIS A 46 6.82 3.73 11.47
CA HIS A 46 7.76 2.60 11.56
C HIS A 46 8.98 2.74 10.63
N LEU A 47 8.92 3.63 9.64
CA LEU A 47 10.00 3.90 8.70
C LEU A 47 10.87 5.09 9.13
N GLN A 48 10.82 5.49 10.40
CA GLN A 48 11.68 6.56 10.92
C GLN A 48 13.16 6.22 10.70
N GLY A 49 13.92 7.17 10.14
CA GLY A 49 15.32 6.99 9.77
C GLY A 49 15.54 6.51 8.33
N TRP A 50 14.49 6.11 7.61
CA TRP A 50 14.58 5.85 6.18
C TRP A 50 14.36 7.15 5.40
N PRO A 51 15.11 7.39 4.30
CA PRO A 51 14.89 8.55 3.45
C PRO A 51 13.62 8.35 2.61
N LEU A 52 12.47 8.64 3.21
CA LEU A 52 11.16 8.44 2.57
C LEU A 52 10.83 9.54 1.57
N ALA A 53 11.35 10.74 1.80
CA ALA A 53 11.43 11.76 0.76
C ALA A 53 12.69 11.47 -0.08
N GLY A 54 12.53 11.36 -1.39
CA GLY A 54 13.69 11.40 -2.28
C GLY A 54 14.46 12.69 -2.04
N ALA A 55 15.80 12.64 -2.20
CA ALA A 55 16.68 13.79 -1.98
C ALA A 55 16.11 15.05 -2.64
N ALA A 56 16.26 16.22 -2.01
CA ALA A 56 15.82 17.47 -2.61
C ALA A 56 16.49 17.67 -3.99
N PRO A 57 15.89 18.43 -4.93
CA PRO A 57 16.50 18.64 -6.24
C PRO A 57 17.96 19.13 -6.17
N ALA A 58 18.28 19.99 -5.20
CA ALA A 58 19.64 20.45 -4.95
C ALA A 58 20.59 19.35 -4.43
N GLU A 59 20.10 18.45 -3.57
CA GLU A 59 20.87 17.31 -3.05
C GLU A 59 21.12 16.27 -4.14
N ARG A 60 20.16 16.05 -5.05
CA ARG A 60 20.33 15.19 -6.23
C ARG A 60 21.38 15.75 -7.18
N GLU A 61 21.37 17.07 -7.40
CA GLU A 61 22.35 17.73 -8.25
C GLU A 61 23.76 17.67 -7.62
N ALA A 62 23.86 17.89 -6.31
CA ALA A 62 25.12 17.73 -5.58
C ALA A 62 25.66 16.29 -5.68
N GLN A 63 24.82 15.28 -5.44
CA GLN A 63 25.21 13.86 -5.61
C GLN A 63 25.64 13.54 -7.05
N ARG A 64 24.97 14.12 -8.05
CA ARG A 64 25.34 13.94 -9.46
C ARG A 64 26.72 14.53 -9.75
N LEU A 65 27.01 15.73 -9.25
CA LEU A 65 28.31 16.38 -9.41
C LEU A 65 29.42 15.61 -8.70
N ASP A 66 29.17 15.11 -7.49
CA ASP A 66 30.11 14.28 -6.74
C ASP A 66 30.39 12.95 -7.47
N ALA A 67 29.37 12.30 -8.01
CA ALA A 67 29.52 11.07 -8.79
C ALA A 67 30.35 11.30 -10.07
N VAL A 68 30.12 12.41 -10.79
CA VAL A 68 30.92 12.80 -11.96
C VAL A 68 32.36 13.11 -11.57
N ALA A 69 32.58 13.78 -10.42
CA ALA A 69 33.93 14.05 -9.91
C ALA A 69 34.69 12.76 -9.53
N LEU A 70 33.96 11.72 -9.11
CA LEU A 70 34.49 10.37 -8.85
C LEU A 70 34.65 9.51 -10.13
N GLY A 71 34.33 10.06 -11.30
CA GLY A 71 34.57 9.42 -12.60
C GLY A 71 33.35 8.75 -13.25
N ALA A 72 32.14 8.99 -12.74
CA ALA A 72 30.92 8.57 -13.45
C ALA A 72 30.76 9.32 -14.77
N GLU A 73 30.28 8.63 -15.81
CA GLU A 73 29.95 9.26 -17.09
C GLU A 73 28.75 10.21 -16.94
N ARG A 74 28.74 11.26 -17.75
CA ARG A 74 27.85 12.41 -17.61
C ARG A 74 26.48 12.22 -18.24
#